data_AF-D9UQ50-F1
#
_entry.id   AF-D9UQ50-F1
#
_cell.length_a   1.000
_cell.length_b   1.000
_cell.length_c   1.000
_cell.angle_alpha   90.00
_cell.angle_beta   90.00
_cell.angle_gamma   90.00
#
_symmetry.space_group_name_H-M   'P 1'
#
loop_
_entity.id
_entity.type
_entity.pdbx_description
1 polymer ?
#
loop_
_entity_poly.entity_id
_entity_poly.type
_entity_poly.pdbx_seq_one_letter_code
_entity_poly.pdbx_strand_id
1 'polypeptide(L)'
;MRRTPSFTVSVVALSVAALGAVPAAAAAPRQSPAAYSCSPGYFCVYDGWNGTGTRCQWSQSKLANTADNCSFIQRGANVRSVFNRTGHRVQYYTQTNYKNRVGSTPKNGKGNLQGNYQIRSFKPQ
;
A
#
# COMPACT_ATOMS: atom_id res chain seq x y z
N MET A 1 31.26 6.25 -74.62
CA MET A 1 31.91 4.94 -74.69
C MET A 1 31.68 4.20 -73.37
N ARG A 2 31.10 2.98 -73.45
CA ARG A 2 31.22 1.82 -72.53
C ARG A 2 30.74 1.97 -71.07
N ARG A 3 30.17 1.00 -70.37
CA ARG A 3 29.55 -0.33 -70.58
C ARG A 3 29.02 -0.70 -69.17
N THR A 4 27.80 -1.18 -69.04
CA THR A 4 27.29 -1.86 -67.83
C THR A 4 28.05 -3.16 -67.57
N PRO A 5 28.11 -3.62 -66.31
CA PRO A 5 27.44 -4.89 -66.03
C PRO A 5 26.75 -4.97 -64.66
N SER A 6 25.57 -5.58 -64.68
CA SER A 6 24.86 -6.11 -63.52
C SER A 6 25.58 -7.33 -62.94
N PHE A 7 25.55 -7.50 -61.62
CA PHE A 7 25.86 -8.76 -60.96
C PHE A 7 24.73 -9.15 -60.01
N THR A 8 24.09 -10.27 -60.34
CA THR A 8 23.20 -11.05 -59.47
C THR A 8 24.04 -12.06 -58.69
N VAL A 9 23.81 -12.18 -57.37
CA VAL A 9 24.26 -13.34 -56.59
C VAL A 9 23.13 -13.78 -55.65
N SER A 10 22.79 -15.06 -55.74
CA SER A 10 21.74 -15.76 -54.99
C SER A 10 22.32 -16.45 -53.74
N VAL A 11 21.57 -16.32 -52.64
CA VAL A 11 21.22 -17.30 -51.57
C VAL A 11 22.36 -18.02 -50.82
N VAL A 12 22.40 -17.84 -49.49
CA VAL A 12 22.56 -18.93 -48.49
C VAL A 12 21.73 -18.58 -47.23
N ALA A 13 20.74 -19.42 -46.92
CA ALA A 13 20.02 -19.47 -45.65
C ALA A 13 20.87 -20.17 -44.56
N LEU A 14 20.45 -20.10 -43.28
CA LEU A 14 21.01 -20.68 -42.02
C LEU A 14 21.45 -19.54 -41.08
N SER A 15 20.96 -19.36 -39.85
CA SER A 15 20.34 -20.29 -38.91
C SER A 15 19.60 -19.48 -37.83
N VAL A 16 18.36 -19.86 -37.52
CA VAL A 16 17.60 -19.33 -36.38
C VAL A 16 18.04 -20.09 -35.12
N ALA A 17 18.76 -19.42 -34.24
CA ALA A 17 18.93 -19.84 -32.85
C ALA A 17 18.41 -18.70 -31.96
N ALA A 18 17.07 -18.60 -31.90
CA ALA A 18 16.42 -17.78 -30.90
C ALA A 18 16.62 -18.46 -29.54
N LEU A 19 17.64 -18.03 -28.80
CA LEU A 19 17.75 -18.34 -27.38
C LEU A 19 16.51 -17.76 -26.69
N GLY A 20 15.59 -18.65 -26.34
CA GLY A 20 14.38 -18.30 -25.61
C GLY A 20 14.74 -17.64 -24.29
N ALA A 21 14.56 -16.32 -24.23
CA ALA A 21 14.49 -15.59 -22.98
C ALA A 21 13.24 -16.09 -22.25
N VAL A 22 13.42 -17.02 -21.32
CA VAL A 22 12.37 -17.39 -20.36
C VAL A 22 12.01 -16.13 -19.57
N PRO A 23 10.76 -15.65 -19.60
CA PRO A 23 10.37 -14.55 -18.75
C PRO A 23 10.47 -15.05 -17.31
N ALA A 24 11.38 -14.45 -16.53
CA ALA A 24 11.43 -14.67 -15.10
C ALA A 24 10.07 -14.23 -14.53
N ALA A 25 9.23 -15.18 -14.16
CA ALA A 25 7.97 -14.92 -13.50
C ALA A 25 8.28 -14.22 -12.18
N ALA A 26 8.08 -12.90 -12.14
CA ALA A 26 8.19 -12.12 -10.92
C ALA A 26 7.23 -12.73 -9.89
N ALA A 27 7.78 -13.30 -8.81
CA ALA A 27 6.99 -13.86 -7.73
C ALA A 27 6.10 -12.74 -7.16
N ALA A 28 4.78 -12.89 -7.32
CA ALA A 28 3.83 -11.97 -6.72
C ALA A 28 4.04 -11.96 -5.20
N PRO A 29 4.03 -10.79 -4.53
CA PRO A 29 4.19 -10.72 -3.09
C PRO A 29 3.08 -11.56 -2.44
N ARG A 30 3.49 -12.59 -1.68
CA ARG A 30 2.55 -13.41 -0.91
C ARG A 30 1.82 -12.50 0.07
N GLN A 31 0.51 -12.34 -0.12
CA GLN A 31 -0.33 -11.59 0.82
C GLN A 31 -0.43 -12.41 2.12
N SER A 32 0.11 -11.87 3.21
CA SER A 32 -0.09 -12.45 4.54
C SER A 32 -1.60 -12.50 4.85
N PRO A 33 -2.09 -13.59 5.48
CA PRO A 33 -3.49 -13.71 5.86
C PRO A 33 -3.91 -12.55 6.75
N ALA A 34 -5.18 -12.15 6.63
CA ALA A 34 -5.70 -11.04 7.41
C ALA A 34 -5.76 -11.38 8.91
N ALA A 35 -5.11 -10.55 9.73
CA ALA A 35 -4.90 -10.78 11.16
C ALA A 35 -5.45 -9.64 12.02
N TYR A 36 -6.50 -8.96 11.54
CA TYR A 36 -7.10 -7.83 12.22
C TYR A 36 -7.58 -8.18 13.64
N SER A 37 -6.92 -7.61 14.64
CA SER A 37 -7.31 -7.70 16.05
C SER A 37 -7.56 -6.30 16.60
N CYS A 38 -8.81 -5.93 16.81
CA CYS A 38 -9.18 -4.63 17.37
C CYS A 38 -10.26 -4.82 18.43
N SER A 39 -10.11 -4.16 19.58
CA SER A 39 -11.10 -4.23 20.65
C SER A 39 -12.41 -3.55 20.22
N PRO A 40 -13.60 -4.05 20.63
CA PRO A 40 -14.86 -3.36 20.41
C PRO A 40 -14.82 -1.93 20.96
N GLY A 41 -15.31 -0.95 20.20
CA GLY A 41 -15.29 0.47 20.59
C GLY A 41 -14.01 1.22 20.26
N TYR A 42 -12.99 0.57 19.70
CA TYR A 42 -11.71 1.20 19.38
C TYR A 42 -11.55 1.51 17.88
N PHE A 43 -10.77 2.55 17.58
CA PHE A 43 -10.15 2.74 16.27
C PHE A 43 -8.72 2.22 16.32
N CYS A 44 -8.39 1.24 15.46
CA CYS A 44 -7.08 0.61 15.41
C CYS A 44 -6.35 0.90 14.10
N VAL A 45 -5.04 1.13 14.19
CA VAL A 45 -4.13 1.33 13.07
C VAL A 45 -2.95 0.37 13.20
N TYR A 46 -2.40 -0.02 12.05
CA TYR A 46 -1.31 -1.00 11.97
C TYR A 46 -0.22 -0.52 11.01
N ASP A 47 1.04 -0.80 11.32
CA ASP A 47 2.17 -0.56 10.43
C ASP A 47 2.35 -1.68 9.37
N GLY A 48 1.61 -2.78 9.49
CA GLY A 48 1.56 -3.87 8.53
C GLY A 48 0.27 -3.91 7.71
N TRP A 49 0.32 -4.62 6.58
CA TRP A 49 -0.84 -4.88 5.74
C TRP A 49 -1.78 -5.89 6.38
N ASN A 50 -3.06 -5.85 6.02
CA ASN A 50 -4.08 -6.81 6.46
C ASN A 50 -4.21 -6.97 7.99
N GLY A 51 -3.96 -5.90 8.75
CA GLY A 51 -4.04 -5.92 10.22
C GLY A 51 -2.87 -6.63 10.92
N THR A 52 -1.74 -6.81 10.23
CA THR A 52 -0.50 -7.38 10.80
C THR A 52 0.42 -6.29 11.36
N GLY A 53 1.50 -6.69 12.03
CA GLY A 53 2.52 -5.78 12.55
C GLY A 53 2.16 -5.14 13.89
N THR A 54 2.79 -4.00 14.19
CA THR A 54 2.55 -3.21 15.39
C THR A 54 1.18 -2.56 15.32
N ARG A 55 0.37 -2.74 16.37
CA ARG A 55 -0.96 -2.15 16.48
C ARG A 55 -0.96 -1.01 17.50
N CYS A 56 -1.61 0.09 17.13
CA CYS A 56 -2.05 1.13 18.07
C CYS A 56 -3.57 1.23 18.03
N GLN A 57 -4.20 1.54 19.17
CA GLN A 57 -5.64 1.63 19.27
C GLN A 57 -6.07 2.72 20.24
N TRP A 58 -7.21 3.35 19.97
CA TRP A 58 -7.77 4.42 20.81
C TRP A 58 -9.27 4.24 20.99
N SER A 59 -9.74 4.45 22.23
CA SER A 59 -11.17 4.47 22.58
C SER A 59 -11.77 5.87 22.51
N GLN A 60 -10.92 6.92 22.52
CA GLN A 60 -11.34 8.30 22.37
C GLN A 60 -12.00 8.50 21.01
N SER A 61 -13.08 9.29 20.97
CA SER A 61 -13.79 9.59 19.73
C SER A 61 -12.94 10.40 18.75
N LYS A 62 -12.02 11.23 19.27
CA LYS A 62 -11.08 12.02 18.47
C LYS A 62 -9.71 12.10 19.16
N LEU A 63 -8.66 12.24 18.36
CA LEU A 63 -7.31 12.51 18.84
C LEU A 63 -6.58 13.47 17.91
N ALA A 64 -6.06 14.57 18.46
CA ALA A 64 -5.42 15.63 17.69
C ALA A 64 -3.97 15.30 17.27
N ASN A 65 -3.33 14.35 17.96
CA ASN A 65 -2.02 13.84 17.64
C ASN A 65 -1.90 12.36 18.05
N THR A 66 -1.87 11.46 17.08
CA THR A 66 -1.76 10.01 17.32
C THR A 66 -0.37 9.55 17.75
N ALA A 67 0.69 10.31 17.44
CA ALA A 67 2.06 9.92 17.81
C ALA A 67 2.26 9.91 19.32
N ASP A 68 1.50 10.70 20.07
CA ASP A 68 1.64 10.82 21.54
C ASP A 68 1.39 9.49 22.26
N ASN A 69 0.64 8.58 21.62
CA ASN A 69 0.24 7.29 22.21
C ASN A 69 0.45 6.13 21.25
N CYS A 70 1.28 6.29 20.20
CA CYS A 70 1.55 5.23 19.25
C CYS A 70 3.02 5.19 18.84
N SER A 71 3.72 4.18 19.33
CA SER A 71 5.17 4.05 19.20
C SER A 71 5.66 3.99 17.75
N PHE A 72 4.94 3.31 16.85
CA PHE A 72 5.39 3.22 15.45
C PHE A 72 5.17 4.54 14.69
N ILE A 73 4.09 5.26 14.98
CA ILE A 73 3.86 6.58 14.39
C ILE A 73 4.88 7.58 14.95
N GLN A 74 5.17 7.53 16.25
CA GLN A 74 6.19 8.37 16.88
C GLN A 74 7.57 8.18 16.24
N ARG A 75 7.91 6.94 15.83
CA ARG A 75 9.16 6.62 15.12
C ARG A 75 9.13 6.94 13.62
N GLY A 76 8.06 7.54 13.10
CA GLY A 76 7.96 7.90 11.68
C GLY A 76 7.45 6.79 10.76
N ALA A 77 7.05 5.62 11.28
CA ALA A 77 6.51 4.56 10.44
C ALA A 77 5.11 4.89 9.91
N ASN A 78 4.84 4.45 8.68
CA ASN A 78 3.57 4.67 8.00
C ASN A 78 2.48 3.72 8.49
N VAL A 79 1.23 4.17 8.41
CA VAL A 79 0.07 3.30 8.63
C VAL A 79 -0.26 2.57 7.34
N ARG A 80 -0.37 1.25 7.40
CA ARG A 80 -0.63 0.39 6.24
C ARG A 80 -2.05 -0.17 6.23
N SER A 81 -2.64 -0.39 7.39
CA SER A 81 -4.02 -0.86 7.48
C SER A 81 -4.72 -0.32 8.72
N VAL A 82 -6.06 -0.37 8.70
CA VAL A 82 -6.92 0.15 9.76
C VAL A 82 -8.09 -0.78 10.03
N PHE A 83 -8.62 -0.73 11.26
CA PHE A 83 -9.89 -1.35 11.63
C PHE A 83 -10.65 -0.41 12.55
N ASN A 84 -11.81 0.03 12.12
CA ASN A 84 -12.71 0.84 12.91
C ASN A 84 -13.78 -0.03 13.58
N ARG A 85 -13.66 -0.28 14.88
CA ARG A 85 -14.69 -0.94 15.70
C ARG A 85 -15.49 0.02 16.57
N THR A 86 -15.41 1.31 16.30
CA THR A 86 -16.24 2.33 16.96
C THR A 86 -17.68 2.26 16.45
N GLY A 87 -18.57 3.02 17.10
CA GLY A 87 -19.98 3.13 16.71
C GLY A 87 -20.28 4.02 15.50
N HIS A 88 -19.28 4.65 14.88
CA HIS A 88 -19.46 5.64 13.82
C HIS A 88 -18.34 5.56 12.76
N ARG A 89 -18.44 6.34 11.68
CA ARG A 89 -17.36 6.47 10.70
C ARG A 89 -16.23 7.34 11.29
N VAL A 90 -15.00 6.85 11.22
CA VAL A 90 -13.81 7.61 11.62
C VAL A 90 -13.16 8.19 10.37
N GLN A 91 -12.92 9.51 10.34
CA GLN A 91 -12.07 10.15 9.36
C GLN A 91 -10.68 10.37 9.92
N TYR A 92 -9.67 10.27 9.07
CA TYR A 92 -8.28 10.42 9.47
C TYR A 92 -7.48 11.31 8.52
N TYR A 93 -6.41 11.87 9.08
CA TYR A 93 -5.69 13.03 8.58
C TYR A 93 -4.19 12.78 8.67
N THR A 94 -3.43 13.31 7.72
CA THR A 94 -1.96 13.16 7.69
C THR A 94 -1.21 14.22 8.48
N GLN A 95 -1.91 15.22 9.01
CA GLN A 95 -1.34 16.20 9.93
C GLN A 95 -2.08 16.18 11.27
N THR A 96 -1.42 16.72 12.29
CA THR A 96 -2.02 16.97 13.60
C THR A 96 -3.19 17.95 13.48
N ASN A 97 -4.08 17.97 14.47
CA ASN A 97 -5.19 18.91 14.57
C ASN A 97 -6.15 18.86 13.37
N TYR A 98 -6.39 17.66 12.81
CA TYR A 98 -7.40 17.38 11.79
C TYR A 98 -7.19 18.10 10.46
N LYS A 99 -5.93 18.28 10.06
CA LYS A 99 -5.54 18.91 8.79
C LYS A 99 -5.12 17.88 7.75
N ASN A 100 -5.41 18.16 6.47
CA ASN A 100 -5.11 17.30 5.32
C ASN A 100 -5.77 15.90 5.43
N ARG A 101 -7.08 15.85 5.16
CA ARG A 101 -7.87 14.62 5.20
C ARG A 101 -7.42 13.66 4.10
N VAL A 102 -7.19 12.39 4.45
CA VAL A 102 -6.78 11.38 3.46
C VAL A 102 -7.76 10.23 3.32
N GLY A 103 -8.67 10.05 4.27
CA GLY A 103 -9.63 8.97 4.16
C GLY A 103 -10.54 8.84 5.36
N SER A 104 -11.24 7.73 5.38
CA SER A 104 -12.12 7.35 6.47
C SER A 104 -12.50 5.88 6.38
N THR A 105 -12.89 5.30 7.50
CA THR A 105 -13.35 3.92 7.57
C THR A 105 -14.74 3.88 8.22
N PRO A 106 -15.75 3.27 7.58
CA PRO A 106 -17.08 3.15 8.17
C PRO A 106 -17.05 2.32 9.46
N LYS A 107 -18.14 2.37 10.23
CA LYS A 107 -18.33 1.50 11.41
C LYS A 107 -18.10 0.03 11.02
N ASN A 108 -17.34 -0.69 11.85
CA ASN A 108 -16.93 -2.08 11.62
C ASN A 108 -16.13 -2.32 10.33
N GLY A 109 -15.73 -1.27 9.62
CA GLY A 109 -14.92 -1.36 8.42
C GLY A 109 -13.44 -1.61 8.74
N LYS A 110 -12.75 -2.33 7.87
CA LYS A 110 -11.31 -2.56 7.94
C LYS A 110 -10.72 -2.64 6.54
N GLY A 111 -9.43 -2.39 6.41
CA GLY A 111 -8.78 -2.48 5.11
C GLY A 111 -7.38 -1.88 5.08
N ASN A 112 -6.74 -2.08 3.94
CA ASN A 112 -5.45 -1.52 3.62
C ASN A 112 -5.60 -0.06 3.17
N LEU A 113 -4.67 0.78 3.60
CA LEU A 113 -4.59 2.17 3.17
C LEU A 113 -3.76 2.26 1.90
N GLN A 114 -4.27 2.97 0.91
CA GLN A 114 -3.47 3.33 -0.26
C GLN A 114 -2.56 4.51 0.10
N GLY A 115 -1.27 4.42 -0.26
CA GLY A 115 -0.29 5.48 -0.07
C GLY A 115 0.78 5.19 0.99
N ASN A 116 1.65 6.18 1.20
CA ASN A 116 2.77 6.15 2.15
C ASN A 116 2.64 7.36 3.07
N TYR A 117 1.90 7.23 4.16
CA TYR A 117 1.71 8.31 5.12
C TYR A 117 1.41 7.78 6.51
N GLN A 118 1.48 8.71 7.47
CA GLN A 118 1.02 8.48 8.83
C GLN A 118 -0.40 9.02 9.01
N ILE A 119 -1.22 8.35 9.80
CA ILE A 119 -2.42 8.97 10.35
C ILE A 119 -1.98 9.76 11.57
N ARG A 120 -1.92 11.09 11.49
CA ARG A 120 -1.47 11.98 12.57
C ARG A 120 -2.62 12.48 13.45
N SER A 121 -3.87 12.44 12.97
CA SER A 121 -5.06 12.73 13.77
C SER A 121 -6.31 12.08 13.20
N PHE A 122 -7.34 11.91 14.02
CA PHE A 122 -8.64 11.35 13.60
C PHE A 122 -9.80 11.91 14.42
N LYS A 123 -10.99 11.97 13.82
CA LYS A 123 -12.25 12.34 14.49
C LYS A 123 -13.44 11.62 13.86
N PRO A 124 -14.61 11.59 14.51
CA PRO A 124 -15.83 11.11 13.86
C PRO A 124 -16.10 11.96 12.61
N GLN A 125 -16.65 11.35 11.55
CA GLN A 125 -17.25 12.13 10.48
C GLN A 125 -18.47 12.89 11.03
#